data_AF-A0A2V7DG87-F1
#
_entry.id   AF-A0A2V7DG87-F1
#
_cell.length_a   1.000
_cell.length_b   1.000
_cell.length_c   1.000
_cell.angle_alpha   90.00
_cell.angle_beta   90.00
_cell.angle_gamma   90.00
#
_symmetry.space_group_name_H-M   'P 1'
#
loop_
_entity.id
_entity.type
_entity.pdbx_description
1 polymer ?
#
loop_
_entity_poly.entity_id
_entity_poly.type
_entity_poly.pdbx_seq_one_letter_code
_entity_poly.pdbx_strand_id
1 'polypeptide(L)'
;MPSDRRLRSGIALAAIALACVLLVAGFLDATAQPRPAPAAKPEGEMRWALYVTLAPLWFDPGEVAGFITPFWVLYALHDGLVKPMPGNIMTPSLAESWTVSSDQRVY
;
A
#
# COMPACT_ATOMS: atom_id res chain seq x y z
N MET A 1 32.93 -47.97 -14.27
CA MET A 1 32.91 -46.73 -13.46
C MET A 1 31.49 -46.18 -13.36
N PRO A 2 30.72 -46.50 -12.30
CA PRO A 2 29.36 -46.01 -12.08
C PRO A 2 29.24 -44.81 -11.11
N SER A 3 30.35 -44.15 -10.77
CA SER A 3 30.45 -43.18 -9.66
C SER A 3 29.88 -41.78 -9.96
N ASP A 4 29.95 -41.31 -11.21
CA ASP A 4 29.79 -39.89 -11.51
C ASP A 4 28.32 -39.43 -11.55
N ARG A 5 27.41 -40.34 -11.91
CA ARG A 5 25.97 -40.05 -11.98
C ARG A 5 25.37 -39.89 -10.58
N ARG A 6 25.78 -40.74 -9.63
CA ARG A 6 25.31 -40.71 -8.24
C ARG A 6 25.80 -39.45 -7.50
N LEU A 7 27.02 -39.01 -7.78
CA LEU A 7 27.58 -37.77 -7.25
C LEU A 7 26.82 -36.54 -7.79
N ARG A 8 26.56 -36.49 -9.11
CA ARG A 8 25.77 -35.42 -9.75
C ARG A 8 24.33 -35.35 -9.23
N SER A 9 23.68 -36.50 -9.00
CA SER A 9 22.34 -36.58 -8.40
C SER A 9 22.30 -36.09 -6.95
N GLY A 10 23.34 -36.42 -6.15
CA GLY A 10 23.46 -35.94 -4.78
C GLY A 10 23.63 -34.42 -4.69
N ILE A 11 24.43 -33.84 -5.60
CA ILE A 11 24.63 -32.39 -5.69
C ILE A 11 23.32 -31.68 -6.10
N ALA A 12 22.57 -32.23 -7.06
CA ALA A 12 21.29 -31.65 -7.48
C ALA A 12 20.24 -31.67 -6.36
N LEU A 13 20.15 -32.76 -5.60
CA LEU A 13 19.24 -32.85 -4.45
C LEU A 13 19.62 -31.89 -3.33
N ALA A 14 20.92 -31.74 -3.05
CA ALA A 14 21.42 -30.76 -2.08
C ALA A 14 21.12 -29.31 -2.51
N ALA A 15 21.26 -29.00 -3.80
CA ALA A 15 20.95 -27.68 -4.35
C ALA A 15 19.45 -27.35 -4.27
N ILE A 16 18.57 -28.33 -4.55
CA ILE A 16 17.12 -28.15 -4.39
C ILE A 16 16.74 -27.96 -2.92
N ALA A 17 17.30 -28.77 -2.02
CA ALA A 17 17.06 -28.63 -0.59
C ALA A 17 17.50 -27.25 -0.09
N LEU A 18 18.68 -26.77 -0.51
CA LEU A 18 19.16 -25.44 -0.19
C LEU A 18 18.24 -24.34 -0.75
N ALA A 19 17.79 -24.46 -2.00
CA ALA A 19 16.84 -23.53 -2.60
C ALA A 19 15.50 -23.48 -1.84
N CYS A 20 14.97 -24.63 -1.42
CA CYS A 20 13.78 -24.71 -0.59
C CYS A 20 14.00 -24.04 0.78
N VAL A 21 15.14 -24.27 1.42
CA VAL A 21 15.48 -23.63 2.70
C VAL A 21 15.58 -22.10 2.54
N LEU A 22 16.21 -21.63 1.46
CA LEU A 22 16.30 -20.19 1.17
C LEU A 22 14.95 -19.55 0.87
N LEU A 23 14.06 -20.26 0.15
CA LEU A 23 12.70 -19.79 -0.11
C LEU A 23 11.87 -19.71 1.17
N VAL A 24 11.97 -20.72 2.03
CA VAL A 24 11.26 -20.73 3.33
C VAL A 24 11.83 -19.65 4.25
N ALA A 25 13.15 -19.49 4.31
CA ALA A 25 13.79 -18.44 5.09
C ALA A 25 13.40 -17.04 4.61
N GLY A 26 13.39 -16.80 3.29
CA GLY A 26 12.95 -15.53 2.71
C GLY A 26 11.46 -15.24 2.96
N PHE A 27 10.62 -16.27 2.93
CA PHE A 27 9.19 -16.13 3.25
C PHE A 27 8.95 -15.80 4.73
N LEU A 28 9.69 -16.46 5.63
CA LEU A 28 9.64 -16.18 7.07
C LEU A 28 10.11 -14.76 7.38
N ASP A 29 11.19 -14.29 6.76
CA ASP A 29 11.73 -12.94 6.95
C ASP A 29 10.74 -11.86 6.43
N ALA A 30 10.06 -12.12 5.31
CA ALA A 30 8.99 -11.25 4.81
C ALA A 30 7.80 -11.13 5.78
N THR A 31 7.45 -12.22 6.49
CA THR A 31 6.40 -12.18 7.52
C THR A 31 6.87 -11.57 8.85
N ALA A 32 8.19 -11.55 9.10
CA ALA A 32 8.81 -11.02 10.30
C ALA A 32 9.15 -9.53 10.20
N GLN A 33 8.99 -8.91 9.02
CA GLN A 33 9.13 -7.46 8.85
C GLN A 33 8.25 -6.75 9.88
N PRO A 34 8.80 -5.84 10.71
CA PRO A 34 8.04 -5.04 11.65
C PRO A 34 6.95 -4.29 10.88
N ARG A 35 5.70 -4.74 10.99
CA ARG A 35 4.59 -3.94 10.50
C ARG A 35 4.56 -2.68 11.37
N PRO A 36 4.60 -1.47 10.78
CA PRO A 36 4.46 -0.26 11.55
C PRO A 36 3.23 -0.41 12.45
N ALA A 37 3.40 -0.22 13.74
CA ALA A 37 2.27 -0.18 14.64
C ALA A 37 1.28 0.87 14.09
N PRO A 38 -0.04 0.63 14.17
CA PRO A 38 -1.02 1.65 13.84
C PRO A 38 -0.62 2.93 14.56
N ALA A 39 -0.45 4.02 13.81
CA ALA A 39 -0.18 5.31 14.41
C ALA A 39 -1.28 5.57 15.44
N ALA A 40 -0.90 5.94 16.67
CA ALA A 40 -1.86 6.33 17.68
C ALA A 40 -2.77 7.43 17.09
N LYS A 41 -4.07 7.38 17.42
CA LYS A 41 -4.99 8.42 16.97
C LYS A 41 -4.41 9.77 17.40
N PRO A 42 -4.17 10.71 16.46
CA PRO A 42 -3.66 12.01 16.83
C PRO A 42 -4.67 12.69 17.76
N GLU A 43 -4.19 13.15 18.92
CA GLU A 43 -4.96 13.88 19.91
C GLU A 43 -4.57 15.37 19.86
N GLY A 44 -5.54 16.25 20.12
CA GLY A 44 -5.31 17.70 20.16
C GLY A 44 -5.60 18.45 18.85
N GLU A 45 -5.07 19.66 18.75
CA GLU A 45 -5.31 20.59 17.65
C GLU A 45 -4.23 20.47 16.56
N MET A 46 -4.65 20.36 15.30
CA MET A 46 -3.76 20.45 14.14
C MET A 46 -3.87 21.86 13.51
N ARG A 47 -2.74 22.58 13.41
CA ARG A 47 -2.66 23.91 12.80
C ARG A 47 -1.82 23.90 11.54
N TRP A 48 -2.35 24.48 10.46
CA TRP A 48 -1.66 24.56 9.18
C TRP A 48 -1.25 25.99 8.85
N ALA A 49 0.01 26.19 8.46
CA ALA A 49 0.49 27.45 7.89
C ALA A 49 0.62 27.27 6.37
N LEU A 50 -0.28 27.92 5.62
CA LEU A 50 -0.33 27.81 4.17
C LEU A 50 0.23 29.10 3.53
N TYR A 51 1.09 28.94 2.53
CA TYR A 51 1.71 30.07 1.80
C TYR A 51 0.83 30.57 0.63
N VAL A 52 -0.47 30.29 0.69
CA VAL A 52 -1.45 30.61 -0.36
C VAL A 52 -2.66 31.31 0.26
N THR A 53 -3.32 32.17 -0.50
CA THR A 53 -4.64 32.69 -0.11
C THR A 53 -5.68 31.60 -0.32
N LEU A 54 -6.47 31.32 0.73
CA LEU A 54 -7.58 30.37 0.63
C LEU A 54 -8.71 30.95 -0.22
N ALA A 55 -8.88 30.40 -1.42
CA ALA A 55 -9.98 30.78 -2.30
C ALA A 55 -11.27 30.06 -1.87
N PRO A 56 -12.43 30.75 -1.84
CA PRO A 56 -13.72 30.12 -1.53
C PRO A 56 -14.09 28.95 -2.45
N LEU A 57 -13.61 28.98 -3.70
CA LEU A 57 -13.82 27.91 -4.67
C LEU A 57 -13.26 26.55 -4.21
N TRP A 58 -12.25 26.54 -3.34
CA TRP A 58 -11.60 25.31 -2.88
C TRP A 58 -12.42 24.53 -1.84
N PHE A 59 -13.59 25.03 -1.45
CA PHE A 59 -14.49 24.36 -0.53
C PHE A 59 -15.47 23.40 -1.23
N ASP A 60 -15.65 23.50 -2.54
CA ASP A 60 -16.57 22.66 -3.31
C ASP A 60 -15.81 21.70 -4.25
N PRO A 61 -15.86 20.37 -4.02
CA PRO A 61 -15.18 19.41 -4.89
C PRO A 61 -15.76 19.34 -6.31
N GLY A 62 -16.98 19.84 -6.56
CA GLY A 62 -17.60 19.91 -7.89
C GLY A 62 -17.09 21.05 -8.77
N GLU A 63 -16.46 22.07 -8.17
CA GLU A 63 -16.08 23.32 -8.86
C GLU A 63 -14.55 23.50 -8.98
N VAL A 64 -13.77 22.69 -8.25
CA VAL A 64 -12.31 22.79 -8.24
C VAL A 64 -11.70 22.33 -9.58
N ALA A 65 -10.88 23.20 -10.18
CA ALA A 65 -10.08 22.86 -11.35
C ALA A 65 -8.90 21.93 -10.97
N GLY A 66 -8.54 21.01 -11.87
CA GLY A 66 -7.64 19.88 -11.62
C GLY A 66 -6.15 20.21 -11.41
N PHE A 67 -5.82 20.95 -10.35
CA PHE A 67 -4.46 21.14 -9.84
C PHE A 67 -4.41 20.81 -8.34
N ILE A 68 -3.21 20.61 -7.80
CA ILE A 68 -3.04 19.92 -6.51
C ILE A 68 -3.39 20.75 -5.27
N THR A 69 -3.17 22.07 -5.30
CA THR A 69 -3.27 22.93 -4.10
C THR A 69 -4.63 22.89 -3.37
N PRO A 70 -5.79 22.91 -4.06
CA PRO A 70 -7.10 22.84 -3.41
C PRO A 70 -7.30 21.55 -2.61
N PHE A 71 -6.61 20.46 -2.98
CA PHE A 71 -6.75 19.17 -2.31
C PHE A 71 -6.29 19.18 -0.84
N TRP A 72 -5.49 20.17 -0.41
CA TRP A 72 -5.21 20.38 1.01
C TRP A 72 -6.50 20.63 1.80
N VAL A 73 -7.35 21.54 1.30
CA VAL A 73 -8.62 21.90 1.94
C VAL A 73 -9.67 20.82 1.70
N LEU A 74 -9.75 20.30 0.46
CA LEU A 74 -10.73 19.28 0.13
C LEU A 74 -10.54 18.02 0.97
N TYR A 75 -9.31 17.54 1.21
CA TYR A 75 -9.10 16.38 2.09
C TYR A 75 -9.28 16.68 3.58
N ALA A 76 -9.25 17.96 3.99
CA ALA A 76 -9.55 18.35 5.36
C ALA A 76 -11.06 18.37 5.64
N LEU A 77 -11.89 18.65 4.62
CA LEU A 77 -13.34 18.82 4.78
C LEU A 77 -14.16 17.67 4.20
N HIS A 78 -13.69 17.07 3.10
CA HIS A 78 -14.37 16.03 2.34
C HIS A 78 -13.58 14.73 2.40
N ASP A 79 -14.32 13.62 2.40
CA ASP A 79 -13.73 12.29 2.37
C ASP A 79 -14.23 11.50 1.15
N GLY A 80 -13.39 10.61 0.64
CA GLY A 80 -13.68 9.75 -0.50
C GLY A 80 -14.06 8.33 -0.06
N LEU A 81 -14.66 7.55 -0.96
CA LEU A 81 -14.87 6.12 -0.74
C LEU A 81 -13.53 5.39 -0.56
N VAL A 82 -12.56 5.75 -1.40
CA VAL A 82 -11.18 5.24 -1.40
C VAL A 82 -10.26 6.45 -1.58
N LYS A 83 -9.16 6.54 -0.82
CA LYS A 83 -8.17 7.60 -1.00
C LYS A 83 -6.74 7.14 -0.65
N PRO A 84 -5.70 7.84 -1.12
CA PRO A 84 -4.33 7.55 -0.70
C PRO A 84 -4.15 7.77 0.80
N MET A 85 -3.65 6.76 1.50
CA MET A 85 -3.33 6.78 2.93
C MET A 85 -1.99 6.07 3.16
N PRO A 86 -1.36 6.21 4.34
CA PRO A 86 -0.13 5.47 4.63
C PRO A 86 -0.28 3.97 4.36
N GLY A 87 0.62 3.41 3.55
CA GLY A 87 0.66 1.99 3.21
C GLY A 87 0.01 1.59 1.88
N ASN A 88 -0.91 2.39 1.30
CA ASN A 88 -1.47 2.11 -0.02
C ASN A 88 -2.11 3.37 -0.67
N ILE A 89 -1.95 3.53 -1.99
CA ILE A 89 -2.60 4.61 -2.75
C ILE A 89 -4.11 4.41 -2.92
N MET A 90 -4.59 3.17 -2.78
CA MET A 90 -6.02 2.81 -2.85
C MET A 90 -6.48 2.22 -1.51
N THR A 91 -6.36 3.00 -0.44
CA THR A 91 -6.74 2.53 0.91
C THR A 91 -8.24 2.74 1.14
N PRO A 92 -8.94 1.78 1.80
CA PRO A 92 -10.30 2.00 2.31
C PRO A 92 -10.39 3.31 3.11
N SER A 93 -11.44 4.09 2.86
CA SER A 93 -11.75 5.32 3.61
C SER A 93 -13.20 5.29 4.06
N LEU A 94 -14.13 6.00 3.40
CA LEU A 94 -15.55 5.88 3.72
C LEU A 94 -16.13 4.50 3.37
N ALA A 95 -15.60 3.83 2.34
CA ALA A 95 -15.95 2.45 2.04
C ALA A 95 -14.98 1.50 2.74
N GLU A 96 -15.51 0.52 3.47
CA GLU A 96 -14.71 -0.53 4.13
C GLU A 96 -14.08 -1.51 3.11
N SER A 97 -14.77 -1.72 1.98
CA SER A 97 -14.31 -2.56 0.88
C SER A 97 -14.98 -2.15 -0.43
N TRP A 98 -14.37 -2.54 -1.55
CA TRP A 98 -14.93 -2.39 -2.89
C TRP A 98 -14.44 -3.55 -3.76
N THR A 99 -15.17 -3.84 -4.84
CA THR A 99 -14.79 -4.90 -5.80
C THR A 99 -14.95 -4.37 -7.21
N VAL A 100 -14.37 -5.04 -8.19
CA VAL A 100 -14.59 -4.73 -9.60
C VAL A 100 -14.99 -6.01 -10.31
N SER A 101 -16.05 -5.93 -11.10
CA SER A 101 -16.46 -6.99 -12.03
C SER A 101 -15.32 -7.39 -12.99
N SER A 102 -15.32 -8.64 -13.46
CA SER A 102 -14.27 -9.14 -14.37
C SER A 102 -14.19 -8.38 -15.69
N ASP A 103 -15.30 -7.78 -16.14
CA ASP A 103 -15.38 -6.94 -17.32
C ASP A 103 -15.17 -5.44 -17.03
N GLN A 104 -14.92 -5.07 -15.78
CA GLN A 104 -14.63 -3.72 -15.29
C GLN A 104 -15.73 -2.67 -15.54
N ARG A 105 -17.00 -3.10 -15.59
CA ARG A 105 -18.15 -2.19 -15.83
C ARG A 105 -18.94 -1.84 -14.57
N VAL A 106 -18.71 -2.58 -13.50
CA VAL A 106 -19.36 -2.43 -12.19
C VAL A 106 -18.30 -2.42 -11.09
N TYR A 107 -18.46 -1.50 -10.13
CA TYR A 107 -17.66 -1.32 -8.93
C TYR A 107 -18.56 -1.05 -7.71
#